data_AF-A0A495XYS6-F1
#
_entry.id   AF-A0A495XYS6-F1
#
_cell.length_a   1.000
_cell.length_b   1.000
_cell.length_c   1.000
_cell.angle_alpha   90.00
_cell.angle_beta   90.00
_cell.angle_gamma   90.00
#
_symmetry.space_group_name_H-M   'P 1'
#
loop_
_entity.id
_entity.type
_entity.pdbx_description
1 polymer ?
#
loop_
_entity_poly.entity_id
_entity_poly.type
_entity_poly.pdbx_seq_one_letter_code
_entity_poly.pdbx_strand_id
1 'polypeptide(L)'
;MMQRFTLAVGQDTISFEAAPGVRWEVRSRYINERGTEWETNANGQSYGVLKGNREPDLQAVTATNGASGYVFTRDLNNVGGPPPTDLGDSAVRQPVSADIPVYESDGTTRIGTFHVGS
;
A
#
# COMPACT_ATOMS: atom_id res chain seq x y z
N MET A 1 -5.44 -31.69 22.48
CA MET A 1 -6.00 -30.93 23.64
C MET A 1 -5.06 -29.76 23.91
N MET A 2 -5.48 -28.53 23.64
CA MET A 2 -4.61 -27.35 23.75
C MET A 2 -4.60 -26.85 25.21
N GLN A 3 -3.49 -27.03 25.93
CA GLN A 3 -3.35 -26.48 27.29
C GLN A 3 -3.21 -24.96 27.21
N ARG A 4 -4.07 -24.25 27.95
CA ARG A 4 -3.93 -22.81 28.16
C ARG A 4 -3.00 -22.57 29.34
N PHE A 5 -1.87 -21.95 29.08
CA PHE A 5 -0.97 -21.44 30.12
C PHE A 5 -1.34 -20.00 30.46
N THR A 6 -1.33 -19.66 31.75
CA THR A 6 -1.40 -18.26 32.17
C THR A 6 -0.02 -17.62 31.93
N LEU A 7 0.04 -16.63 31.06
CA LEU A 7 1.29 -15.92 30.76
C LEU A 7 1.44 -14.69 31.65
N ALA A 8 2.67 -14.45 32.12
CA ALA A 8 3.02 -13.20 32.76
C ALA A 8 3.07 -12.04 31.74
N VAL A 9 3.02 -10.80 32.22
CA VAL A 9 3.22 -9.61 31.36
C VAL A 9 4.55 -9.71 30.64
N GLY A 10 4.54 -9.64 29.30
CA GLY A 10 5.72 -9.72 28.45
C GLY A 10 6.09 -11.14 27.97
N GLN A 11 5.27 -12.15 28.26
CA GLN A 11 5.42 -13.49 27.67
C GLN A 11 4.45 -13.71 26.51
N ASP A 12 5.00 -14.22 25.41
CA ASP A 12 4.23 -14.73 24.27
C ASP A 12 4.35 -16.27 24.23
N THR A 13 3.30 -16.95 23.75
CA THR A 13 3.31 -18.41 23.57
C THR A 13 2.98 -18.79 22.14
N ILE A 14 3.73 -19.78 21.63
CA ILE A 14 3.44 -20.46 20.38
C ILE A 14 3.05 -21.90 20.75
N SER A 15 1.89 -22.34 20.27
CA SER A 15 1.38 -23.71 20.47
C SER A 15 1.17 -24.36 19.11
N PHE A 16 1.57 -25.63 18.99
CA PHE A 16 1.28 -26.47 17.84
C PHE A 16 1.03 -27.90 18.29
N GLU A 17 0.25 -28.62 17.52
CA GLU A 17 -0.10 -30.02 17.76
C GLU A 17 0.69 -30.90 16.80
N ALA A 18 1.32 -31.95 17.32
CA ALA A 18 2.10 -32.91 16.53
C ALA A 18 1.60 -34.33 16.81
N ALA A 19 1.57 -35.16 15.76
CA ALA A 19 1.19 -36.56 15.90
C ALA A 19 2.22 -37.36 16.73
N PRO A 20 1.80 -38.44 17.41
CA PRO A 20 2.72 -39.30 18.16
C PRO A 20 3.88 -39.80 17.29
N GLY A 21 5.11 -39.71 17.78
CA GLY A 21 6.31 -40.15 17.06
C GLY A 21 6.92 -39.11 16.12
N VAL A 22 6.33 -37.93 15.98
CA VAL A 22 6.89 -36.83 15.17
C VAL A 22 7.90 -36.04 15.98
N ARG A 23 9.10 -35.86 15.44
CA ARG A 23 10.10 -34.89 15.94
C ARG A 23 9.86 -33.55 15.27
N TRP A 24 9.88 -32.49 16.05
CA TRP A 24 9.71 -31.12 15.58
C TRP A 24 10.89 -30.26 16.03
N GLU A 25 11.15 -29.20 15.28
CA GLU A 25 12.13 -28.17 15.62
C GLU A 25 11.49 -26.80 15.37
N VAL A 26 11.55 -25.90 16.35
CA VAL A 26 11.14 -24.50 16.20
C VAL A 26 12.40 -23.66 16.10
N ARG A 27 12.54 -22.91 15.00
CA ARG A 27 13.58 -21.90 14.81
C ARG A 27 12.92 -20.54 14.76
N SER A 28 13.16 -19.72 15.79
CA SER A 28 12.76 -18.32 15.77
C SER A 28 13.96 -17.44 15.51
N ARG A 29 13.75 -16.35 14.77
CA ARG A 29 14.72 -15.28 14.60
C ARG A 29 14.01 -13.97 14.88
N TYR A 30 14.58 -13.18 15.77
CA TYR A 30 14.13 -11.80 15.97
C TYR A 30 14.54 -10.97 14.75
N ILE A 31 13.57 -10.32 14.11
CA ILE A 31 13.80 -9.37 13.02
C ILE A 31 13.23 -8.03 13.47
N ASN A 32 14.06 -6.99 13.45
CA ASN A 32 13.62 -5.62 13.63
C ASN A 32 13.50 -4.99 12.24
N GLU A 33 12.29 -4.87 11.73
CA GLU A 33 12.01 -4.18 10.48
C GLU A 33 11.78 -2.70 10.77
N ARG A 34 12.75 -1.85 10.45
CA ARG A 34 12.52 -0.42 10.39
C ARG A 34 12.02 -0.07 8.99
N GLY A 35 10.78 0.38 8.90
CA GLY A 35 10.32 1.03 7.68
C GLY A 35 11.21 2.23 7.38
N THR A 36 11.81 2.28 6.19
CA THR A 36 12.49 3.48 5.71
C THR A 36 11.46 4.55 5.39
N GLU A 37 11.79 5.83 5.56
CA GLU A 37 10.98 6.92 5.01
C GLU A 37 11.02 6.88 3.47
N TRP A 38 10.11 7.62 2.80
CA TRP A 38 10.23 7.78 1.35
C TRP A 38 11.46 8.58 0.99
N GLU A 39 12.02 8.28 -0.17
CA GLU A 39 12.95 9.19 -0.80
C GLU A 39 12.20 10.40 -1.34
N THR A 40 12.93 11.52 -1.48
CA THR A 40 12.40 12.79 -1.96
C THR A 40 13.17 13.18 -3.22
N ASN A 41 12.47 13.56 -4.28
CA ASN A 41 13.09 14.02 -5.51
C ASN A 41 13.55 15.48 -5.42
N ALA A 42 14.17 16.00 -6.49
CA ALA A 42 14.68 17.38 -6.54
C ALA A 42 13.59 18.46 -6.39
N ASN A 43 12.32 18.11 -6.63
CA ASN A 43 11.16 18.98 -6.47
C ASN A 43 10.58 18.95 -5.04
N GLY A 44 11.21 18.21 -4.11
CA GLY A 44 10.72 18.07 -2.74
C GLY A 44 9.57 17.08 -2.59
N GLN A 45 9.27 16.26 -3.60
CA GLN A 45 8.16 15.32 -3.61
C GLN A 45 8.63 13.94 -3.15
N SER A 46 7.87 13.33 -2.24
CA SER A 46 8.07 11.96 -1.79
C SER A 46 7.56 10.95 -2.82
N TYR A 47 8.32 9.88 -3.06
CA TYR A 47 7.91 8.84 -4.01
C TYR A 47 8.08 7.42 -3.45
N GLY A 48 7.13 6.53 -3.80
CA GLY A 48 7.21 5.12 -3.44
C GLY A 48 5.86 4.40 -3.36
N VAL A 49 5.84 3.32 -2.58
CA VAL A 49 4.61 2.58 -2.24
C VAL A 49 3.98 3.14 -0.98
N LEU A 50 2.68 2.91 -0.78
CA LEU A 50 1.97 3.27 0.46
C LEU A 50 2.67 2.66 1.69
N LYS A 51 2.74 3.43 2.79
CA LYS A 51 3.33 3.00 4.07
C LYS A 51 2.29 3.16 5.17
N GLY A 52 1.58 2.08 5.48
CA GLY A 52 0.43 2.12 6.40
C GLY A 52 -0.65 3.06 5.87
N ASN A 53 -1.03 4.06 6.67
CA ASN A 53 -2.02 5.08 6.32
C ASN A 53 -1.41 6.37 5.74
N ARG A 54 -0.09 6.39 5.49
CA ARG A 54 0.56 7.54 4.86
C ARG A 54 0.71 7.28 3.36
N GLU A 55 0.56 8.35 2.59
CA GLU A 55 0.72 8.35 1.13
C GLU A 55 1.93 9.20 0.72
N PRO A 56 2.73 8.77 -0.27
CA PRO A 56 3.71 9.63 -0.90
C PRO A 56 3.02 10.64 -1.83
N ASP A 57 3.74 11.65 -2.30
CA ASP A 57 3.24 12.57 -3.34
C ASP A 57 3.12 11.86 -4.70
N LEU A 58 4.03 10.90 -4.94
CA LEU A 58 4.15 10.08 -6.14
C LEU A 58 4.02 8.59 -5.78
N GLN A 59 2.92 7.95 -6.19
CA GLN A 59 2.63 6.56 -5.88
C GLN A 59 3.06 5.62 -7.01
N ALA A 60 3.77 4.55 -6.66
CA ALA A 60 4.26 3.56 -7.61
C ALA A 60 3.11 2.79 -8.29
N VAL A 61 3.16 2.68 -9.62
CA VAL A 61 2.21 1.94 -10.46
C VAL A 61 2.91 1.22 -11.61
N THR A 62 2.19 0.34 -12.28
CA THR A 62 2.57 -0.20 -13.59
C THR A 62 1.69 0.43 -14.65
N ALA A 63 2.31 1.11 -15.62
CA ALA A 63 1.62 1.73 -16.74
C ALA A 63 1.02 0.68 -17.70
N THR A 64 0.09 1.11 -18.55
CA THR A 64 -0.56 0.27 -19.57
C THR A 64 0.41 -0.30 -20.60
N ASN A 65 1.58 0.32 -20.77
CA ASN A 65 2.68 -0.17 -21.61
C ASN A 65 3.66 -1.10 -20.87
N GLY A 66 3.38 -1.45 -19.61
CA GLY A 66 4.23 -2.33 -18.78
C GLY A 66 5.38 -1.63 -18.06
N ALA A 67 5.61 -0.33 -18.27
CA ALA A 67 6.64 0.41 -17.55
C ALA A 67 6.25 0.62 -16.08
N SER A 68 7.19 0.37 -15.16
CA SER A 68 7.03 0.75 -13.76
C SER A 68 7.41 2.21 -13.56
N GLY A 69 6.54 2.97 -12.89
CA GLY A 69 6.74 4.39 -12.63
C GLY A 69 5.83 4.89 -11.53
N TYR A 70 5.55 6.19 -11.55
CA TYR A 70 4.81 6.87 -10.50
C TYR A 70 3.70 7.76 -11.05
N VAL A 71 2.57 7.81 -10.35
CA VAL A 71 1.49 8.76 -10.60
C VAL A 71 1.38 9.71 -9.42
N PHE A 72 0.89 10.93 -9.65
CA PHE A 72 0.60 11.84 -8.54
C PHE A 72 -0.59 11.32 -7.71
N THR A 73 -0.40 11.22 -6.41
CA THR A 73 -1.45 10.79 -5.48
C THR A 73 -2.66 11.71 -5.52
N ARG A 74 -2.44 13.02 -5.70
CA ARG A 74 -3.53 13.98 -5.92
C ARG A 74 -4.37 13.67 -7.16
N ASP A 75 -3.78 13.11 -8.22
CA ASP A 75 -4.49 12.84 -9.46
C ASP A 75 -5.35 11.57 -9.28
N LEU A 76 -4.84 10.58 -8.54
CA LEU A 76 -5.63 9.42 -8.09
C LEU A 76 -6.82 9.85 -7.22
N ASN A 77 -6.60 10.75 -6.26
CA ASN A 77 -7.63 11.21 -5.33
C ASN A 77 -8.70 12.10 -6.00
N ASN A 78 -8.39 12.68 -7.16
CA ASN A 78 -9.30 13.50 -7.95
C ASN A 78 -10.08 12.70 -9.01
N VAL A 79 -9.82 11.40 -9.17
CA VAL A 79 -10.62 10.54 -10.06
C VAL A 79 -12.03 10.42 -9.48
N GLY A 80 -12.98 11.16 -10.05
CA GLY A 80 -14.37 11.20 -9.59
C GLY A 80 -15.00 12.59 -9.48
N GLY A 81 -14.23 13.67 -9.68
CA GLY A 81 -14.72 15.04 -9.53
C GLY A 81 -14.91 15.46 -8.05
N PRO A 82 -15.28 16.73 -7.79
CA PRO A 82 -15.48 17.21 -6.42
C PRO A 82 -16.59 16.41 -5.71
N PRO A 83 -16.52 16.23 -4.39
CA PRO A 83 -17.60 15.62 -3.63
C PRO A 83 -18.89 16.42 -3.83
N PRO A 84 -20.07 15.77 -3.95
CA PRO A 84 -21.33 16.47 -4.12
C PRO A 84 -21.55 17.44 -2.96
N THR A 85 -21.89 18.70 -3.29
CA THR A 85 -22.06 19.80 -2.35
C THR A 85 -23.41 19.79 -1.63
N ASP A 86 -24.33 18.91 -2.03
CA ASP A 86 -25.66 18.77 -1.42
C ASP A 86 -25.95 17.32 -1.00
N LEU A 87 -26.44 17.14 0.23
CA LEU A 87 -26.86 15.85 0.80
C LEU A 87 -28.06 15.23 0.07
N GLY A 88 -28.72 15.98 -0.83
CA GLY A 88 -29.85 15.55 -1.64
C GLY A 88 -29.47 14.86 -2.95
N ASP A 89 -28.27 15.13 -3.48
CA ASP A 89 -27.77 14.47 -4.67
C ASP A 89 -26.97 13.23 -4.27
N SER A 90 -27.71 12.15 -3.98
CA SER A 90 -27.20 10.80 -4.20
C SER A 90 -27.10 10.55 -5.72
N ALA A 91 -26.41 11.43 -6.44
CA ALA A 91 -26.01 11.16 -7.80
C ALA A 91 -25.07 9.97 -7.72
N VAL A 92 -25.54 8.83 -8.22
CA VAL A 92 -24.77 7.64 -8.52
C VAL A 92 -23.38 8.11 -8.97
N ARG A 93 -22.33 7.84 -8.18
CA ARG A 93 -20.96 7.99 -8.65
C ARG A 93 -20.86 7.08 -9.86
N GLN A 94 -20.97 7.63 -11.07
CA GLN A 94 -20.64 6.88 -12.26
C GLN A 94 -19.21 6.38 -12.07
N PRO A 95 -18.89 5.13 -12.44
CA PRO A 95 -17.51 4.68 -12.46
C PRO A 95 -16.76 5.61 -13.42
N VAL A 96 -16.04 6.59 -12.86
CA VAL A 96 -15.26 7.52 -13.67
C VAL A 96 -13.97 6.82 -14.01
N SER A 97 -13.86 6.37 -15.25
CA SER A 97 -12.60 5.90 -15.81
C SER A 97 -11.73 7.08 -16.20
N ALA A 98 -10.45 7.08 -15.83
CA ALA A 98 -9.52 8.14 -16.16
C ALA A 98 -8.14 7.57 -16.50
N ASP A 99 -7.49 8.19 -17.50
CA ASP A 99 -6.11 7.94 -17.86
C ASP A 99 -5.19 8.96 -17.20
N ILE A 100 -4.32 8.50 -16.31
CA ILE A 100 -3.39 9.32 -15.54
C ILE A 100 -1.97 9.16 -16.10
N PRO A 101 -1.22 10.25 -16.38
CA PRO A 101 0.16 10.14 -16.83
C PRO A 101 1.06 9.47 -15.78
N VAL A 102 1.93 8.57 -16.22
CA VAL A 102 2.95 7.90 -15.39
C VAL A 102 4.30 8.54 -15.64
N TYR A 103 5.03 8.84 -14.57
CA TYR A 103 6.32 9.52 -14.57
C TYR A 103 7.44 8.65 -13.98
N GLU A 104 8.69 9.04 -14.20
CA GLU A 104 9.83 8.59 -13.37
C GLU A 104 9.73 9.20 -11.96
N SER A 105 10.66 8.82 -11.06
CA SER A 105 10.69 9.33 -9.68
C SER A 105 10.95 10.84 -9.59
N ASP A 106 11.41 11.47 -10.68
CA ASP A 106 11.60 12.92 -10.77
C ASP A 106 10.28 13.72 -10.77
N GLY A 107 9.14 13.06 -11.03
CA GLY A 107 7.82 13.69 -11.14
C GLY A 107 7.62 14.53 -12.41
N THR A 108 8.55 14.46 -13.37
CA THR A 108 8.55 15.30 -14.59
C THR A 108 8.69 14.50 -15.87
N THR A 109 9.48 13.42 -15.88
CA THR A 109 9.71 12.61 -17.09
C THR A 109 8.57 11.62 -17.28
N ARG A 110 7.70 11.87 -18.26
CA ARG A 110 6.55 10.99 -18.55
C ARG A 110 6.99 9.73 -19.30
N ILE A 111 6.63 8.56 -18.78
CA ILE A 111 7.01 7.24 -19.31
C ILE A 111 5.81 6.35 -19.69
N GLY A 112 4.58 6.79 -19.38
CA GLY A 112 3.39 6.03 -19.74
C GLY A 112 2.08 6.67 -19.30
N THR A 113 1.07 5.81 -19.19
CA THR A 113 -0.28 6.14 -18.74
C THR A 113 -0.79 4.99 -17.87
N PHE A 114 -1.53 5.32 -16.81
CA PHE A 114 -2.17 4.39 -15.89
C PHE A 114 -3.68 4.59 -15.97
N HIS A 115 -4.43 3.51 -16.15
CA HIS A 115 -5.88 3.55 -16.26
C HIS A 115 -6.51 3.29 -14.89
N VAL A 116 -7.36 4.20 -14.43
CA VAL A 116 -8.17 4.07 -13.21
C VAL A 116 -9.63 3.91 -13.62
N GLY A 117 -10.37 3.02 -12.96
CA GLY A 117 -11.76 2.68 -13.30
C GLY A 117 -11.88 1.41 -14.13
N SER A 118 -13.07 0.79 -14.09
CA SER A 118 -13.40 -0.50 -14.72
C SER A 118 -14.75 -0.43 -15.40
#